data_AF-A0A2H4Y3N3-F1
#
_entry.id   AF-A0A2H4Y3N3-F1
#
_cell.length_a   1.000
_cell.length_b   1.000
_cell.length_c   1.000
_cell.angle_alpha   90.00
_cell.angle_beta   90.00
_cell.angle_gamma   90.00
#
_symmetry.space_group_name_H-M   'P 1'
#
loop_
_entity.id
_entity.type
_entity.pdbx_description
1 polymer ?
#
loop_
_entity_poly.entity_id
_entity_poly.type
_entity_poly.pdbx_seq_one_letter_code
_entity_poly.pdbx_strand_id
1 'polypeptide(L)'
;LLLLPDRIKAICILNGQVVFEDFFTEKFGPLKRMVRDPVLGQIWIHTERAVYRYNVKQESRDVWKMYMSMDRFDLAKEFCKDRPECMDMVLAKEAEYCFQKKKYKESAKCYALTQNYFEEIALKFIEAKQEVALMEFLLKKLLNLKPSEKIQATLLTTWLTELYLNRLGTLESDASKKSTYLKTRDEFRAFLGTQKNKDSLINNRASIYELLASHGDTEHMVYFAVLMQDYERVVSHHCQHDDYKEALKVLSKHKDEKLFYKFSPVLMQHIPQAVVDSWIEMGKRLDPKNLIPALVNYSQSAGTQINEAIRYMEFCVEELKETE
;
A
#
# COMPACT_ATOMS: atom_id res chain seq x y z
N LEU A 1 36.34 -34.01 -1.07
CA LEU A 1 36.14 -35.31 -0.39
C LEU A 1 37.47 -35.78 0.17
N LEU A 2 37.50 -36.16 1.44
CA LEU A 2 38.64 -36.73 2.14
C LEU A 2 38.29 -38.18 2.52
N LEU A 3 39.24 -39.09 2.29
CA LEU A 3 39.15 -40.49 2.69
C LEU A 3 39.89 -40.67 4.03
N LEU A 4 39.19 -41.15 5.05
CA LEU A 4 39.78 -41.59 6.32
C LEU A 4 39.65 -43.13 6.42
N PRO A 5 40.40 -43.80 7.31
CA PRO A 5 40.39 -45.26 7.41
C PRO A 5 39.02 -45.87 7.73
N ASP A 6 38.21 -45.14 8.50
CA ASP A 6 36.91 -45.56 9.04
C ASP A 6 35.71 -44.83 8.42
N ARG A 7 35.96 -43.73 7.71
CA ARG A 7 34.89 -42.84 7.21
C ARG A 7 35.30 -42.04 5.98
N ILE A 8 34.32 -41.51 5.26
CA ILE A 8 34.53 -40.51 4.22
C ILE A 8 33.96 -39.19 4.71
N LYS A 9 34.68 -38.09 4.48
CA LYS A 9 34.19 -36.72 4.73
C LYS A 9 34.11 -35.92 3.44
N ALA A 10 32.95 -35.37 3.11
CA ALA A 10 32.86 -34.31 2.12
C ALA A 10 33.05 -32.96 2.83
N ILE A 11 34.14 -32.27 2.50
CA ILE A 11 34.43 -30.94 3.03
C ILE A 11 34.11 -29.92 1.95
N CYS A 12 33.40 -28.86 2.32
CA CYS A 12 33.20 -27.70 1.46
C CYS A 12 34.51 -26.90 1.36
N ILE A 13 34.98 -26.70 0.14
CA ILE A 13 36.25 -26.01 -0.14
C ILE A 13 36.23 -24.55 0.32
N LEU A 14 35.05 -23.94 0.35
CA LEU A 14 34.89 -22.50 0.63
C LEU A 14 34.88 -22.15 2.12
N ASN A 15 34.42 -23.05 3.00
CA ASN A 15 34.34 -22.79 4.44
C ASN A 15 35.01 -23.85 5.34
N GLY A 16 35.55 -24.92 4.75
CA GLY A 16 36.21 -26.00 5.49
C GLY A 16 35.28 -26.87 6.35
N GLN A 17 33.96 -26.67 6.29
CA GLN A 17 33.00 -27.47 7.06
C GLN A 17 32.72 -28.81 6.41
N VAL A 18 32.47 -29.81 7.24
CA VAL A 18 32.07 -31.15 6.80
C VAL A 18 30.58 -31.12 6.44
N VAL A 19 30.27 -31.29 5.16
CA VAL A 19 28.90 -31.29 4.62
C VAL A 19 28.28 -32.68 4.66
N PHE A 20 29.12 -33.72 4.61
CA PHE A 20 28.68 -35.11 4.60
C PHE A 20 29.72 -36.01 5.27
N GLU A 21 29.27 -36.91 6.15
CA GLU A 21 30.08 -38.00 6.70
C GLU A 21 29.39 -39.33 6.41
N ASP A 22 30.16 -40.31 5.93
CA ASP A 22 29.70 -41.68 5.74
C ASP A 22 30.63 -42.63 6.49
N PHE A 23 30.04 -43.53 7.28
CA PHE A 23 30.76 -44.43 8.18
C PHE A 23 30.74 -45.85 7.62
N PHE A 24 31.91 -46.47 7.56
CA PHE A 24 32.04 -47.83 7.05
C PHE A 24 32.23 -48.80 8.19
N THR A 25 31.43 -49.88 8.18
CA THR A 25 31.58 -50.96 9.16
C THR A 25 32.80 -51.81 8.81
N GLU A 26 33.57 -52.21 9.83
CA GLU A 26 34.79 -53.04 9.68
C GLU A 26 34.56 -54.38 8.97
N LYS A 27 33.30 -54.82 8.82
CA LYS A 27 32.90 -56.06 8.12
C LYS A 27 33.43 -56.14 6.69
N PHE A 28 33.67 -55.02 6.02
CA PHE A 28 34.12 -54.96 4.63
C PHE A 28 35.61 -54.61 4.48
N GLY A 29 36.36 -54.55 5.59
CA GLY A 29 37.78 -54.17 5.64
C GLY A 29 38.01 -52.64 5.56
N PRO A 30 39.25 -52.17 5.80
CA PRO A 30 39.58 -50.76 5.75
C PRO A 30 39.45 -50.19 4.34
N LEU A 31 39.10 -48.91 4.25
CA LEU A 31 39.02 -48.17 2.99
C LEU A 31 40.43 -48.00 2.41
N LYS A 32 40.68 -48.52 1.20
CA LYS A 32 42.04 -48.53 0.60
C LYS A 32 42.30 -47.34 -0.30
N ARG A 33 41.40 -47.07 -1.25
CA ARG A 33 41.63 -46.01 -2.24
C ARG A 33 40.32 -45.42 -2.75
N MET A 34 40.38 -44.13 -3.03
CA MET A 34 39.36 -43.35 -3.73
C MET A 34 39.89 -42.99 -5.12
N VAL A 35 39.10 -43.26 -6.16
CA VAL A 35 39.43 -42.94 -7.56
C VAL A 35 38.28 -42.15 -8.16
N ARG A 36 38.59 -41.08 -8.88
CA ARG A 36 37.59 -40.31 -9.64
C ARG A 36 37.65 -40.73 -11.10
N ASP A 37 36.50 -41.08 -11.66
CA ASP A 37 36.34 -41.32 -13.09
C ASP A 37 36.47 -39.97 -13.84
N PRO A 38 37.45 -39.80 -14.74
CA PRO A 38 37.67 -38.57 -15.48
C PRO A 38 36.57 -38.27 -16.51
N VAL A 39 35.80 -39.26 -16.96
CA VAL A 39 34.79 -39.11 -18.02
C VAL A 39 33.42 -38.82 -17.43
N LEU A 40 33.00 -39.60 -16.43
CA LEU A 40 31.68 -39.44 -15.80
C LEU A 40 31.70 -38.56 -14.55
N GLY A 41 32.88 -38.19 -14.05
CA GLY A 41 33.03 -37.40 -12.82
C GLY A 41 32.61 -38.14 -11.54
N GLN A 42 32.28 -39.44 -11.64
CA GLN A 42 31.86 -40.28 -10.51
C GLN A 42 33.04 -40.66 -9.63
N ILE A 43 32.78 -40.80 -8.33
CA ILE A 43 33.81 -41.12 -7.35
C ILE A 43 33.59 -42.56 -6.88
N TRP A 44 34.61 -43.38 -7.05
CA TRP A 44 34.61 -44.79 -6.71
C TRP A 44 35.54 -45.03 -5.54
N ILE A 45 35.07 -45.79 -4.57
CA ILE A 45 35.82 -46.12 -3.37
C ILE A 45 35.77 -47.61 -3.18
N HIS A 46 36.92 -48.24 -2.98
CA HIS A 46 36.99 -49.68 -2.83
C HIS A 46 37.62 -50.07 -1.49
N THR A 47 37.05 -51.11 -0.89
CA THR A 47 37.62 -51.84 0.23
C THR A 47 38.21 -53.15 -0.28
N GLU A 48 38.62 -54.05 0.61
CA GLU A 48 39.04 -55.41 0.23
C GLU A 48 37.88 -56.28 -0.28
N ARG A 49 36.64 -55.95 0.10
CA ARG A 49 35.47 -56.81 -0.11
C ARG A 49 34.27 -56.11 -0.77
N ALA A 50 34.32 -54.80 -0.98
CA ALA A 50 33.22 -54.04 -1.55
C ALA A 50 33.72 -52.85 -2.39
N VAL A 51 32.88 -52.43 -3.35
CA VAL A 51 33.09 -51.23 -4.16
C VAL A 51 31.87 -50.33 -4.00
N TYR A 52 32.10 -49.08 -3.66
CA TYR A 52 31.09 -48.05 -3.44
C TYR A 52 31.18 -47.00 -4.55
N ARG A 53 30.01 -46.56 -5.03
CA ARG A 53 29.87 -45.52 -6.04
C ARG A 53 29.21 -44.29 -5.44
N TYR A 54 29.96 -43.20 -5.38
CA TYR A 54 29.48 -41.88 -5.00
C TYR A 54 29.17 -41.06 -6.25
N ASN A 55 27.92 -40.62 -6.34
CA ASN A 55 27.47 -39.72 -7.39
C ASN A 55 27.29 -38.32 -6.79
N VAL A 56 28.15 -37.40 -7.20
CA VAL A 56 28.06 -36.01 -6.77
C VAL A 56 27.06 -35.29 -7.67
N LYS A 57 25.86 -35.02 -7.14
CA LYS A 57 24.82 -34.28 -7.85
C LYS A 57 24.60 -32.92 -7.18
N GLN A 58 24.67 -31.85 -7.97
CA GLN A 58 24.39 -30.46 -7.57
C GLN A 58 25.17 -30.01 -6.32
N GLU A 59 26.51 -29.92 -6.40
CA GLU A 59 27.35 -29.39 -5.31
C GLU A 59 26.95 -27.97 -4.87
N SER A 60 26.41 -27.18 -5.79
CA SER A 60 25.93 -25.82 -5.53
C SER A 60 24.66 -25.74 -4.67
N ARG A 61 24.00 -26.88 -4.39
CA ARG A 61 22.68 -26.94 -3.73
C ARG A 61 22.63 -26.25 -2.38
N ASP A 62 23.66 -26.38 -1.55
CA ASP A 62 23.71 -25.82 -0.19
C ASP A 62 24.69 -24.65 -0.06
N VAL A 63 25.27 -24.20 -1.18
CA VAL A 63 26.22 -23.07 -1.21
C VAL A 63 25.57 -21.77 -0.74
N TRP A 64 24.26 -21.60 -0.95
CA TRP A 64 23.51 -20.45 -0.43
C TRP A 64 23.49 -20.37 1.10
N LYS A 65 23.46 -21.51 1.81
CA LYS A 65 23.50 -21.54 3.29
C LYS A 65 24.84 -21.01 3.82
N MET A 66 25.90 -21.30 3.08
CA MET A 66 27.23 -20.80 3.40
C MET A 66 27.34 -19.30 3.14
N TYR A 67 26.89 -18.82 1.97
CA TYR A 67 26.90 -17.38 1.72
C TYR A 67 26.01 -16.62 2.70
N MET A 68 24.90 -17.21 3.13
CA MET A 68 24.07 -16.69 4.21
C MET A 68 24.82 -16.60 5.54
N SER A 69 25.58 -17.63 5.92
CA SER A 69 26.36 -17.58 7.18
C SER A 69 27.53 -16.60 7.14
N MET A 70 27.97 -16.21 5.95
CA MET A 70 29.01 -15.20 5.71
C MET A 70 28.45 -13.77 5.51
N ASP A 71 27.16 -13.53 5.78
CA ASP A 71 26.44 -12.28 5.52
C ASP A 71 26.52 -11.79 4.06
N ARG A 72 26.79 -12.68 3.10
CA ARG A 72 26.85 -12.39 1.65
C ARG A 72 25.52 -12.74 1.00
N PHE A 73 24.47 -11.98 1.34
CA PHE A 73 23.11 -12.26 0.90
C PHE A 73 22.92 -12.13 -0.62
N ASP A 74 23.62 -11.23 -1.29
CA ASP A 74 23.51 -11.04 -2.75
C ASP A 74 23.94 -12.31 -3.51
N LEU A 75 25.08 -12.87 -3.13
CA LEU A 75 25.56 -14.13 -3.70
C LEU A 75 24.61 -15.29 -3.33
N ALA A 76 24.12 -15.33 -2.08
CA ALA A 76 23.16 -16.37 -1.67
C ALA A 76 21.89 -16.36 -2.53
N LYS A 77 21.36 -15.18 -2.87
CA LYS A 77 20.17 -15.02 -3.74
C LYS A 77 20.42 -15.56 -5.16
N GLU A 78 21.64 -15.43 -5.69
CA GLU A 78 21.98 -15.97 -7.01
C GLU A 78 21.90 -17.50 -7.07
N PHE A 79 22.30 -18.18 -6.00
CA PHE A 79 22.21 -19.64 -5.89
C PHE A 79 20.82 -20.15 -5.50
N CYS A 80 19.90 -19.26 -5.11
CA CYS A 80 18.52 -19.59 -4.72
C CYS A 80 17.47 -19.35 -5.83
N LYS A 81 17.86 -18.88 -7.02
CA LYS A 81 16.92 -18.48 -8.09
C LYS A 81 15.91 -19.57 -8.47
N ASP A 82 16.35 -20.83 -8.47
CA ASP A 82 15.52 -21.97 -8.86
C ASP A 82 14.64 -22.51 -7.72
N ARG A 83 14.77 -21.98 -6.49
CA ARG A 83 14.11 -22.51 -5.29
C ARG A 83 13.50 -21.40 -4.41
N PRO A 84 12.18 -21.20 -4.48
CA PRO A 84 11.52 -20.13 -3.72
C PRO A 84 11.66 -20.32 -2.20
N GLU A 85 11.65 -21.55 -1.69
CA GLU A 85 11.85 -21.84 -0.25
C GLU A 85 13.23 -21.39 0.25
N CYS A 86 14.28 -21.63 -0.53
CA CYS A 86 15.63 -21.22 -0.16
C CYS A 86 15.78 -19.70 -0.24
N MET A 87 15.15 -19.07 -1.23
CA MET A 87 15.11 -17.61 -1.38
C MET A 87 14.44 -16.95 -0.18
N ASP A 88 13.32 -17.51 0.29
CA ASP A 88 12.59 -17.02 1.46
C ASP A 88 13.45 -17.04 2.73
N MET A 89 14.16 -18.15 2.98
CA MET A 89 15.09 -18.25 4.11
C MET A 89 16.22 -17.22 4.04
N VAL A 90 16.76 -16.95 2.84
CA VAL A 90 17.80 -15.93 2.63
C VAL A 90 17.27 -14.54 2.93
N LEU A 91 16.09 -14.21 2.42
CA LEU A 91 15.44 -12.92 2.65
C LEU A 91 15.09 -12.71 4.13
N ALA A 92 14.59 -13.75 4.82
CA ALA A 92 14.29 -13.70 6.24
C ALA A 92 15.55 -13.43 7.08
N LYS A 93 16.67 -14.10 6.74
CA LYS A 93 17.94 -13.90 7.45
C LYS A 93 18.57 -12.53 7.15
N GLU A 94 18.49 -12.07 5.91
CA GLU A 94 18.92 -10.72 5.53
C GLU A 94 18.09 -9.65 6.25
N ALA A 95 16.77 -9.84 6.33
CA ALA A 95 15.88 -8.93 7.03
C ALA A 95 16.20 -8.85 8.53
N GLU A 96 16.50 -10.00 9.15
CA GLU A 96 16.94 -10.08 10.55
C GLU A 96 18.27 -9.35 10.75
N TYR A 97 19.23 -9.57 9.85
CA TYR A 97 20.53 -8.92 9.90
C TYR A 97 20.42 -7.39 9.79
N CYS A 98 19.62 -6.90 8.84
CA CYS A 98 19.35 -5.47 8.69
C CYS A 98 18.63 -4.90 9.91
N PHE A 99 17.73 -5.67 10.54
CA PHE A 99 17.04 -5.27 11.77
C PHE A 99 18.03 -5.10 12.94
N GLN A 100 18.94 -6.06 13.14
CA GLN A 100 19.98 -5.99 14.16
C GLN A 100 20.95 -4.82 13.94
N LYS A 101 21.24 -4.49 12.68
CA LYS A 101 22.02 -3.31 12.29
C LYS A 101 21.27 -1.98 12.37
N LYS A 102 20.04 -1.97 12.91
CA LYS A 102 19.15 -0.79 12.99
C LYS A 102 18.77 -0.18 11.63
N LYS A 103 18.95 -0.93 10.54
CA LYS A 103 18.50 -0.55 9.20
C LYS A 103 17.06 -1.00 8.97
N TYR A 104 16.14 -0.42 9.73
CA TYR A 104 14.76 -0.89 9.80
C TYR A 104 14.00 -0.82 8.47
N LYS A 105 14.23 0.23 7.66
CA LYS A 105 13.58 0.36 6.34
C LYS A 105 14.00 -0.73 5.34
N GLU A 106 15.28 -1.08 5.32
CA GLU A 106 15.79 -2.16 4.45
C GLU A 106 15.24 -3.51 4.92
N SER A 107 15.24 -3.73 6.24
CA SER A 107 14.65 -4.92 6.86
C SER A 107 13.16 -5.08 6.52
N ALA A 108 12.38 -4.00 6.59
CA ALA A 108 10.96 -4.00 6.23
C ALA A 108 10.72 -4.41 4.77
N LYS A 109 11.54 -3.92 3.83
CA LYS A 109 11.45 -4.30 2.41
C LYS A 109 11.73 -5.79 2.19
N CYS A 110 12.74 -6.33 2.88
CA CYS A 110 13.07 -7.75 2.79
C CYS A 110 11.98 -8.63 3.42
N TYR A 111 11.51 -8.31 4.64
CA TYR A 111 10.41 -9.04 5.29
C TYR A 111 9.10 -8.98 4.50
N ALA A 112 8.85 -7.90 3.75
CA ALA A 112 7.66 -7.82 2.91
C ALA A 112 7.62 -8.89 1.81
N LEU A 113 8.79 -9.37 1.37
CA LEU A 113 8.93 -10.40 0.35
C LEU A 113 8.89 -11.83 0.92
N THR A 114 9.00 -11.99 2.24
CA THR A 114 9.03 -13.32 2.87
C THR A 114 7.63 -13.88 3.15
N GLN A 115 7.55 -15.19 3.38
CA GLN A 115 6.37 -15.94 3.78
C GLN A 115 6.24 -16.12 5.31
N ASN A 116 7.04 -15.39 6.08
CA ASN A 116 6.93 -15.37 7.54
C ASN A 116 5.56 -14.85 8.01
N TYR A 117 5.19 -15.23 9.23
CA TYR A 117 3.95 -14.77 9.86
C TYR A 117 3.91 -13.24 9.92
N PHE A 118 2.83 -12.68 9.38
CA PHE A 118 2.66 -11.24 9.24
C PHE A 118 2.65 -10.54 10.60
N GLU A 119 1.94 -11.13 11.55
CA GLU A 119 1.73 -10.62 12.91
C GLU A 119 3.05 -10.55 13.68
N GLU A 120 3.90 -11.57 13.54
CA GLU A 120 5.21 -11.62 14.18
C GLU A 120 6.10 -10.47 13.73
N ILE A 121 6.18 -10.24 12.40
CA ILE A 121 6.99 -9.15 11.84
C ILE A 121 6.40 -7.79 12.22
N ALA A 122 5.09 -7.64 12.15
CA ALA A 122 4.42 -6.39 12.49
C ALA A 122 4.64 -6.03 13.96
N LEU A 123 4.47 -6.99 14.87
CA LEU A 123 4.72 -6.83 16.30
C LEU A 123 6.18 -6.40 16.55
N LYS A 124 7.12 -7.04 15.85
CA LYS A 124 8.56 -6.72 15.98
C LYS A 124 8.87 -5.25 15.65
N PHE A 125 8.23 -4.67 14.63
CA PHE A 125 8.41 -3.23 14.32
C PHE A 125 7.68 -2.31 15.31
N ILE A 126 6.53 -2.73 15.83
CA ILE A 126 5.77 -2.00 16.86
C ILE A 126 6.59 -1.92 18.16
N GLU A 127 7.13 -3.05 18.63
CA GLU A 127 7.96 -3.12 19.85
C GLU A 127 9.23 -2.26 19.73
N ALA A 128 9.83 -2.22 18.54
CA ALA A 128 10.99 -1.36 18.26
C ALA A 128 10.64 0.13 18.08
N LYS A 129 9.34 0.49 18.15
CA LYS A 129 8.82 1.85 17.91
C LYS A 129 9.23 2.42 16.55
N GLN A 130 9.34 1.56 15.53
CA GLN A 130 9.78 1.93 14.18
C GLN A 130 8.59 2.02 13.22
N GLU A 131 7.77 3.06 13.41
CA GLU A 131 6.55 3.28 12.62
C GLU A 131 6.82 3.39 11.11
N VAL A 132 7.86 4.12 10.70
CA VAL A 132 8.19 4.29 9.27
C VAL A 132 8.56 2.97 8.60
N ALA A 133 9.24 2.09 9.33
CA ALA A 133 9.61 0.78 8.82
C ALA A 133 8.38 -0.13 8.72
N LEU A 134 7.48 -0.07 9.70
CA LEU A 134 6.18 -0.76 9.64
C LEU A 134 5.37 -0.30 8.42
N MET A 135 5.27 1.00 8.17
CA MET A 135 4.56 1.53 7.00
C MET A 135 5.15 1.01 5.69
N GLU A 136 6.49 0.99 5.54
CA GLU A 136 7.15 0.44 4.36
C GLU A 136 6.86 -1.06 4.18
N PHE A 137 6.85 -1.83 5.28
CA PHE A 137 6.50 -3.25 5.27
C PHE A 137 5.06 -3.46 4.79
N LEU A 138 4.10 -2.73 5.36
CA LEU A 138 2.68 -2.82 5.01
C LEU A 138 2.42 -2.38 3.56
N LEU A 139 3.06 -1.30 3.10
CA LEU A 139 2.96 -0.85 1.70
C LEU A 139 3.48 -1.91 0.73
N LYS A 140 4.63 -2.52 1.00
CA LYS A 140 5.16 -3.59 0.14
C LYS A 140 4.31 -4.85 0.19
N LYS A 141 3.77 -5.22 1.35
CA LYS A 141 2.80 -6.33 1.45
C LYS A 141 1.55 -6.04 0.62
N LEU A 142 0.95 -4.86 0.74
CA LEU A 142 -0.21 -4.44 -0.05
C LEU A 142 0.06 -4.47 -1.57
N LEU A 143 1.25 -4.05 -2.00
CA LEU A 143 1.66 -4.11 -3.41
C LEU A 143 1.86 -5.55 -3.92
N ASN A 144 2.20 -6.50 -3.06
CA ASN A 144 2.39 -7.91 -3.42
C ASN A 144 1.13 -8.76 -3.29
N LEU A 145 0.06 -8.26 -2.66
CA LEU A 145 -1.21 -8.98 -2.56
C LEU A 145 -1.81 -9.25 -3.94
N LYS A 146 -2.42 -10.43 -4.07
CA LYS A 146 -3.19 -10.84 -5.26
C LYS A 146 -4.52 -10.09 -5.30
N PRO A 147 -5.09 -9.82 -6.49
CA PRO A 147 -6.40 -9.16 -6.62
C PRO A 147 -7.56 -9.91 -5.95
N SER A 148 -7.40 -11.21 -5.68
CA SER A 148 -8.38 -12.03 -4.96
C SER A 148 -8.44 -11.74 -3.46
N GLU A 149 -7.37 -11.18 -2.87
CA GLU A 149 -7.19 -11.00 -1.42
C GLU A 149 -7.81 -9.69 -0.93
N LYS A 150 -9.09 -9.45 -1.29
CA LYS A 150 -9.78 -8.17 -1.07
C LYS A 150 -9.88 -7.79 0.41
N ILE A 151 -10.15 -8.75 1.29
CA ILE A 151 -10.29 -8.51 2.74
C ILE A 151 -8.95 -8.04 3.34
N GLN A 152 -7.86 -8.73 3.00
CA GLN A 152 -6.52 -8.36 3.46
C GLN A 152 -6.12 -6.99 2.92
N ALA A 153 -6.40 -6.71 1.64
CA ALA A 153 -6.14 -5.41 1.04
C ALA A 153 -6.92 -4.30 1.77
N THR A 154 -8.19 -4.52 2.11
CA THR A 154 -9.00 -3.56 2.89
C THR A 154 -8.42 -3.33 4.28
N LEU A 155 -8.10 -4.40 5.02
CA LEU A 155 -7.53 -4.28 6.37
C LEU A 155 -6.20 -3.52 6.36
N LEU A 156 -5.30 -3.86 5.43
CA LEU A 156 -4.02 -3.17 5.28
C LEU A 156 -4.22 -1.71 4.86
N THR A 157 -5.18 -1.42 3.99
CA THR A 157 -5.47 -0.05 3.54
C THR A 157 -5.99 0.81 4.68
N THR A 158 -6.92 0.28 5.49
CA THR A 158 -7.45 0.97 6.67
C THR A 158 -6.35 1.20 7.71
N TRP A 159 -5.53 0.18 7.98
CA TRP A 159 -4.44 0.32 8.94
C TRP A 159 -3.36 1.31 8.46
N LEU A 160 -2.99 1.27 7.18
CA LEU A 160 -2.07 2.24 6.60
C LEU A 160 -2.62 3.66 6.69
N THR A 161 -3.92 3.85 6.43
CA THR A 161 -4.59 5.15 6.56
C THR A 161 -4.47 5.67 7.99
N GLU A 162 -4.77 4.83 8.98
CA GLU A 162 -4.63 5.17 10.40
C GLU A 162 -3.18 5.56 10.76
N LEU A 163 -2.18 4.82 10.27
CA LEU A 163 -0.77 5.13 10.50
C LEU A 163 -0.35 6.46 9.83
N TYR A 164 -0.80 6.73 8.60
CA TYR A 164 -0.53 8.01 7.94
C TYR A 164 -1.12 9.18 8.72
N LEU A 165 -2.36 9.06 9.20
CA LEU A 165 -3.04 10.12 9.96
C LEU A 165 -2.36 10.38 11.31
N ASN A 166 -2.06 9.32 12.08
CA ASN A 166 -1.30 9.44 13.32
C ASN A 166 0.06 10.12 13.11
N ARG A 167 0.76 9.75 12.03
CA ARG A 167 2.04 10.37 11.66
C ARG A 167 1.89 11.83 11.26
N LEU A 168 0.87 12.19 10.50
CA LEU A 168 0.61 13.57 10.11
C LEU A 168 0.27 14.44 11.33
N GLY A 169 -0.60 13.96 12.23
CA GLY A 169 -0.95 14.68 13.46
C GLY A 169 0.24 14.89 14.39
N THR A 170 1.12 13.90 14.53
CA THR A 170 2.36 14.05 15.33
C THR A 170 3.36 15.01 14.70
N LEU A 171 3.44 15.07 13.36
CA LEU A 171 4.33 15.97 12.64
C LEU A 171 3.79 17.41 12.56
N GLU A 172 2.46 17.59 12.54
CA GLU A 172 1.80 18.89 12.50
C GLU A 172 2.10 19.71 13.76
N SER A 173 2.18 19.04 14.91
CA SER A 173 2.51 19.65 16.20
C SER A 173 3.95 20.20 16.30
N ASP A 174 4.84 19.85 15.36
CA ASP A 174 6.27 20.19 15.40
C ASP A 174 6.70 21.00 14.17
N ALA A 175 6.74 22.33 14.33
CA ALA A 175 7.11 23.27 13.27
C ALA A 175 8.51 23.01 12.68
N SER A 176 9.42 22.38 13.44
CA SER A 176 10.77 22.05 12.96
C SER A 176 10.77 20.94 11.89
N LYS A 177 9.70 20.13 11.84
CA LYS A 177 9.57 18.97 10.95
C LYS A 177 8.68 19.23 9.73
N LYS A 178 8.40 20.49 9.39
CA LYS A 178 7.54 20.88 8.27
C LYS A 178 7.92 20.21 6.93
N SER A 179 9.21 20.06 6.64
CA SER A 179 9.65 19.36 5.41
C SER A 179 9.26 17.88 5.40
N THR A 180 9.37 17.21 6.54
CA THR A 180 8.97 15.79 6.69
C THR A 180 7.46 15.65 6.63
N TYR A 181 6.72 16.59 7.24
CA TYR A 181 5.26 16.66 7.15
C TYR A 181 4.80 16.73 5.69
N LEU A 182 5.35 17.67 4.91
CA LEU A 182 4.98 17.82 3.49
C LEU A 182 5.27 16.55 2.68
N LYS A 183 6.40 15.89 2.92
CA LYS A 183 6.72 14.62 2.26
C LYS A 183 5.72 13.52 2.61
N THR A 184 5.42 13.33 3.91
CA THR A 184 4.45 12.34 4.37
C THR A 184 3.04 12.64 3.85
N ARG A 185 2.65 13.92 3.76
CA ARG A 185 1.39 14.35 3.17
C ARG A 185 1.30 13.95 1.70
N ASP A 186 2.35 14.24 0.93
CA ASP A 186 2.38 13.92 -0.50
C ASP A 186 2.42 12.39 -0.73
N GLU A 187 3.14 11.64 0.11
CA GLU A 187 3.13 10.17 0.14
C GLU A 187 1.72 9.61 0.43
N PHE A 188 1.00 10.19 1.41
CA PHE A 188 -0.34 9.78 1.76
C PHE A 188 -1.34 10.06 0.62
N ARG A 189 -1.25 11.24 -0.02
CA ARG A 189 -2.06 11.55 -1.21
C ARG A 189 -1.79 10.59 -2.36
N ALA A 190 -0.52 10.26 -2.62
CA ALA A 190 -0.16 9.27 -3.63
C ALA A 190 -0.71 7.87 -3.30
N PHE A 191 -0.68 7.49 -2.02
CA PHE A 191 -1.27 6.24 -1.53
C PHE A 191 -2.78 6.16 -1.78
N LEU A 192 -3.53 7.23 -1.46
CA LEU A 192 -4.98 7.31 -1.71
C LEU A 192 -5.31 7.32 -3.22
N GLY A 193 -4.46 7.95 -4.04
CA GLY A 193 -4.64 8.01 -5.49
C GLY A 193 -4.27 6.74 -6.26
N THR A 194 -3.61 5.76 -5.61
CA THR A 194 -3.10 4.56 -6.28
C THR A 194 -4.24 3.66 -6.76
N GLN A 195 -4.28 3.35 -8.06
CA GLN A 195 -5.36 2.57 -8.68
C GLN A 195 -5.61 1.21 -8.02
N LYS A 196 -4.55 0.54 -7.56
CA LYS A 196 -4.65 -0.76 -6.87
C LYS A 196 -5.45 -0.69 -5.57
N ASN A 197 -5.42 0.46 -4.91
CA ASN A 197 -6.06 0.67 -3.61
C ASN A 197 -7.51 1.16 -3.76
N LYS A 198 -7.89 1.66 -4.94
CA LYS A 198 -9.21 2.28 -5.16
C LYS A 198 -10.36 1.35 -4.79
N ASP A 199 -10.31 0.09 -5.19
CA ASP A 199 -11.38 -0.87 -4.87
C ASP A 199 -11.52 -1.08 -3.36
N SER A 200 -10.40 -1.20 -2.64
CA SER A 200 -10.39 -1.32 -1.18
C SER A 200 -10.88 -0.05 -0.49
N LEU A 201 -10.51 1.12 -1.01
CA LEU A 201 -10.95 2.42 -0.50
C LEU A 201 -12.45 2.66 -0.73
N ILE A 202 -12.97 2.30 -1.91
CA ILE A 202 -14.40 2.42 -2.23
C ILE A 202 -15.23 1.51 -1.33
N ASN A 203 -14.83 0.25 -1.20
CA ASN A 203 -15.52 -0.72 -0.35
C ASN A 203 -15.52 -0.31 1.12
N ASN A 204 -14.49 0.43 1.56
CA ASN A 204 -14.36 0.88 2.94
C ASN A 204 -14.52 2.39 3.15
N ARG A 205 -15.24 3.07 2.24
CA ARG A 205 -15.39 4.53 2.26
C ARG A 205 -15.88 5.07 3.61
N ALA A 206 -16.82 4.38 4.25
CA ALA A 206 -17.43 4.82 5.50
C ALA A 206 -16.40 4.86 6.64
N SER A 207 -15.65 3.77 6.84
CA SER A 207 -14.64 3.74 7.88
C SER A 207 -13.48 4.69 7.58
N ILE A 208 -13.06 4.85 6.31
CA ILE A 208 -12.03 5.83 5.97
C ILE A 208 -12.49 7.27 6.30
N TYR A 209 -13.76 7.61 6.03
CA TYR A 209 -14.31 8.89 6.45
C TYR A 209 -14.38 9.06 7.97
N GLU A 210 -14.74 8.01 8.71
CA GLU A 210 -14.74 8.04 10.17
C GLU A 210 -13.34 8.25 10.74
N LEU A 211 -12.32 7.62 10.15
CA LEU A 211 -10.92 7.83 10.53
C LEU A 211 -10.46 9.27 10.22
N LEU A 212 -10.76 9.78 9.03
CA LEU A 212 -10.40 11.16 8.67
C LEU A 212 -11.07 12.18 9.61
N ALA A 213 -12.33 11.94 9.96
CA ALA A 213 -13.08 12.79 10.89
C ALA A 213 -12.56 12.70 12.32
N SER A 214 -12.16 11.51 12.81
CA SER A 214 -11.64 11.34 14.17
C SER A 214 -10.30 12.03 14.38
N HIS A 215 -9.48 12.11 13.33
CA HIS A 215 -8.22 12.85 13.32
C HIS A 215 -8.39 14.36 13.04
N GLY A 216 -9.59 14.81 12.70
CA GLY A 216 -9.87 16.21 12.37
C GLY A 216 -9.24 16.68 11.05
N ASP A 217 -8.87 15.75 10.17
CA ASP A 217 -8.13 16.05 8.94
C ASP A 217 -9.08 16.45 7.80
N THR A 218 -9.51 17.71 7.82
CA THR A 218 -10.44 18.27 6.83
C THR A 218 -9.82 18.34 5.43
N GLU A 219 -8.52 18.62 5.32
CA GLU A 219 -7.80 18.71 4.06
C GLU A 219 -7.82 17.37 3.31
N HIS A 220 -7.44 16.28 3.98
CA HIS A 220 -7.44 14.95 3.35
C HIS A 220 -8.85 14.39 3.19
N MET A 221 -9.82 14.79 4.03
CA MET A 221 -11.22 14.45 3.82
C MET A 221 -11.77 15.01 2.50
N VAL A 222 -11.50 16.28 2.19
CA VAL A 222 -11.91 16.88 0.91
C VAL A 222 -11.21 16.20 -0.25
N TYR A 223 -9.90 15.95 -0.13
CA TYR A 223 -9.13 15.24 -1.15
C TYR A 223 -9.67 13.83 -1.42
N PHE A 224 -9.98 13.08 -0.37
CA PHE A 224 -10.56 11.74 -0.47
C PHE A 224 -11.96 11.77 -1.08
N ALA A 225 -12.80 12.75 -0.72
CA ALA A 225 -14.13 12.92 -1.29
C ALA A 225 -14.08 13.22 -2.81
N VAL A 226 -13.13 14.05 -3.25
CA VAL A 226 -12.88 14.27 -4.69
C VAL A 226 -12.43 12.99 -5.39
N LEU A 227 -11.54 12.20 -4.78
CA LEU A 227 -11.08 10.93 -5.35
C LEU A 227 -12.21 9.89 -5.48
N MET A 228 -13.11 9.85 -4.51
CA MET A 228 -14.26 8.95 -4.48
C MET A 228 -15.46 9.47 -5.28
N GLN A 229 -15.36 10.67 -5.87
CA GLN A 229 -16.45 11.38 -6.57
C GLN A 229 -17.67 11.65 -5.68
N ASP A 230 -17.45 11.82 -4.38
CA ASP A 230 -18.45 12.17 -3.38
C ASP A 230 -18.60 13.70 -3.31
N TYR A 231 -19.15 14.28 -4.38
CA TYR A 231 -19.25 15.73 -4.50
C TYR A 231 -20.23 16.36 -3.51
N GLU A 232 -21.17 15.57 -2.98
CA GLU A 232 -22.06 16.04 -1.91
C GLU A 232 -21.25 16.47 -0.69
N ARG A 233 -20.30 15.64 -0.26
CA ARG A 233 -19.44 15.94 0.90
C ARG A 233 -18.47 17.08 0.60
N VAL A 234 -17.94 17.17 -0.62
CA VAL A 234 -17.05 18.28 -1.05
C VAL A 234 -17.79 19.62 -1.00
N VAL A 235 -19.01 19.69 -1.56
CA VAL A 235 -19.82 20.91 -1.60
C VAL A 235 -20.26 21.29 -0.19
N SER A 236 -20.70 20.32 0.61
CA SER A 236 -21.05 20.55 2.03
C SER A 236 -19.87 21.15 2.81
N HIS A 237 -18.65 20.63 2.61
CA HIS A 237 -17.45 21.16 3.25
C HIS A 237 -17.18 22.61 2.86
N HIS A 238 -17.23 22.96 1.56
CA HIS A 238 -17.04 24.34 1.12
C HIS A 238 -18.12 25.27 1.65
N CYS A 239 -19.38 24.83 1.72
CA CYS A 239 -20.47 25.61 2.31
C CYS A 239 -20.28 25.85 3.82
N GLN A 240 -19.69 24.92 4.55
CA GLN A 240 -19.40 25.05 5.99
C GLN A 240 -18.24 26.01 6.30
N HIS A 241 -17.34 26.24 5.34
CA HIS A 241 -16.18 27.13 5.47
C HIS A 241 -16.39 28.49 4.77
N ASP A 242 -17.64 28.83 4.45
CA ASP A 242 -18.03 30.06 3.73
C ASP A 242 -17.42 30.21 2.31
N ASP A 243 -16.87 29.14 1.75
CA ASP A 243 -16.27 29.07 0.40
C ASP A 243 -17.33 28.79 -0.68
N TYR A 244 -18.43 29.56 -0.68
CA TYR A 244 -19.58 29.32 -1.56
C TYR A 244 -19.24 29.37 -3.06
N LYS A 245 -18.22 30.15 -3.44
CA LYS A 245 -17.76 30.25 -4.84
C LYS A 245 -17.11 28.95 -5.32
N GLU A 246 -16.32 28.29 -4.48
CA GLU A 246 -15.69 27.01 -4.83
C GLU A 246 -16.73 25.87 -4.80
N ALA A 247 -17.67 25.90 -3.84
CA ALA A 247 -18.83 25.01 -3.82
C ALA A 247 -19.60 25.06 -5.14
N LEU A 248 -19.91 26.27 -5.64
CA LEU A 248 -20.61 26.46 -6.90
C LEU A 248 -19.77 25.99 -8.11
N LYS A 249 -18.45 26.25 -8.14
CA LYS A 249 -17.58 25.72 -9.20
C LYS A 249 -17.59 24.19 -9.28
N VAL A 250 -17.58 23.51 -8.13
CA VAL A 250 -17.69 22.04 -8.08
C VAL A 250 -19.05 21.58 -8.63
N LEU A 251 -20.14 22.22 -8.21
CA LEU A 251 -21.48 21.93 -8.73
C LEU A 251 -21.58 22.14 -10.24
N SER A 252 -21.17 23.30 -10.75
CA SER A 252 -21.25 23.65 -12.18
C SER A 252 -20.36 22.76 -13.06
N LYS A 253 -19.27 22.21 -12.51
CA LYS A 253 -18.41 21.24 -13.21
C LYS A 253 -19.06 19.87 -13.34
N HIS A 254 -19.75 19.38 -12.30
CA HIS A 254 -20.33 18.03 -12.28
C HIS A 254 -21.76 17.97 -12.80
N LYS A 255 -22.49 19.10 -12.78
CA LYS A 255 -23.83 19.25 -13.36
C LYS A 255 -24.84 18.20 -12.85
N ASP A 256 -24.76 17.83 -11.56
CA ASP A 256 -25.68 16.91 -10.91
C ASP A 256 -26.91 17.65 -10.37
N GLU A 257 -28.06 17.41 -10.98
CA GLU A 257 -29.34 18.04 -10.66
C GLU A 257 -29.71 17.92 -9.18
N LYS A 258 -29.47 16.77 -8.56
CA LYS A 258 -29.84 16.52 -7.15
C LYS A 258 -29.03 17.38 -6.19
N LEU A 259 -27.74 17.55 -6.48
CA LEU A 259 -26.86 18.38 -5.67
C LEU A 259 -27.21 19.87 -5.82
N PHE A 260 -27.56 20.30 -7.04
CA PHE A 260 -28.08 21.64 -7.26
C PHE A 260 -29.32 21.88 -6.39
N TYR A 261 -30.36 21.05 -6.45
CA TYR A 261 -31.56 21.28 -5.61
C TYR A 261 -31.25 21.31 -4.11
N LYS A 262 -30.35 20.44 -3.64
CA LYS A 262 -30.00 20.34 -2.21
C LYS A 262 -29.25 21.56 -1.69
N PHE A 263 -28.27 22.07 -2.44
CA PHE A 263 -27.40 23.16 -2.01
C PHE A 263 -27.89 24.55 -2.46
N SER A 264 -28.82 24.62 -3.42
CA SER A 264 -29.42 25.85 -3.93
C SER A 264 -29.96 26.79 -2.83
N PRO A 265 -30.73 26.33 -1.80
CA PRO A 265 -31.23 27.23 -0.76
C PRO A 265 -30.12 27.95 0.01
N VAL A 266 -29.03 27.24 0.32
CA VAL A 266 -27.89 27.80 1.07
C VAL A 266 -27.10 28.74 0.18
N LEU A 267 -26.76 28.32 -1.04
CA LEU A 267 -25.96 29.15 -1.95
C LEU A 267 -26.71 30.43 -2.38
N MET A 268 -28.03 30.36 -2.54
CA MET A 268 -28.85 31.51 -2.93
C MET A 268 -28.85 32.62 -1.86
N GLN A 269 -28.76 32.26 -0.57
CA GLN A 269 -28.68 33.24 0.51
C GLN A 269 -27.37 34.05 0.49
N HIS A 270 -26.26 33.43 0.06
CA HIS A 270 -24.93 34.04 0.15
C HIS A 270 -24.41 34.59 -1.19
N ILE A 271 -24.65 33.90 -2.32
CA ILE A 271 -24.10 34.24 -3.65
C ILE A 271 -25.16 34.13 -4.77
N PRO A 272 -26.27 34.88 -4.69
CA PRO A 272 -27.42 34.70 -5.57
C PRO A 272 -27.12 34.92 -7.06
N GLN A 273 -26.33 35.94 -7.40
CA GLN A 273 -26.00 36.27 -8.80
C GLN A 273 -25.30 35.10 -9.52
N ALA A 274 -24.24 34.57 -8.89
CA ALA A 274 -23.47 33.48 -9.47
C ALA A 274 -24.28 32.17 -9.56
N VAL A 275 -25.17 31.95 -8.58
CA VAL A 275 -26.05 30.77 -8.55
C VAL A 275 -27.07 30.83 -9.69
N VAL A 276 -27.72 31.98 -9.90
CA VAL A 276 -28.65 32.17 -11.03
C VAL A 276 -27.94 32.04 -12.37
N ASP A 277 -26.74 32.62 -12.52
CA ASP A 277 -25.93 32.42 -13.74
C ASP A 277 -25.65 30.92 -13.98
N SER A 278 -25.34 30.17 -12.92
CA SER A 278 -25.11 28.71 -13.02
C SER A 278 -26.38 27.92 -13.30
N TRP A 279 -27.54 28.35 -12.81
CA TRP A 279 -28.83 27.73 -13.15
C TRP A 279 -29.20 27.97 -14.63
N ILE A 280 -28.95 29.18 -15.12
CA ILE A 280 -29.12 29.52 -16.55
C ILE A 280 -28.20 28.67 -17.42
N GLU A 281 -26.93 28.47 -17.03
CA GLU A 281 -25.99 27.57 -17.72
C GLU A 281 -26.41 26.09 -17.70
N MET A 282 -27.13 25.66 -16.66
CA MET A 282 -27.70 24.31 -16.56
C MET A 282 -28.95 24.14 -17.43
N GLY A 283 -29.66 25.23 -17.74
CA GLY A 283 -30.78 25.29 -18.67
C GLY A 283 -31.85 24.23 -18.35
N LYS A 284 -32.23 23.43 -19.36
CA LYS A 284 -33.33 22.44 -19.28
C LYS A 284 -33.08 21.25 -18.35
N ARG A 285 -31.89 21.13 -17.76
CA ARG A 285 -31.58 20.03 -16.83
C ARG A 285 -32.18 20.25 -15.44
N LEU A 286 -32.41 21.51 -15.08
CA LEU A 286 -33.03 21.83 -13.79
C LEU A 286 -34.51 22.07 -14.01
N ASP A 287 -35.32 21.38 -13.21
CA ASP A 287 -36.74 21.61 -13.06
C ASP A 287 -36.94 22.86 -12.19
N PRO A 288 -37.49 23.95 -12.75
CA PRO A 288 -37.74 25.18 -12.01
C PRO A 288 -38.60 24.95 -10.76
N LYS A 289 -39.50 23.96 -10.76
CA LYS A 289 -40.43 23.68 -9.65
C LYS A 289 -39.70 23.31 -8.36
N ASN A 290 -38.59 22.58 -8.47
CA ASN A 290 -37.76 22.17 -7.33
C ASN A 290 -36.86 23.30 -6.81
N LEU A 291 -36.72 24.40 -7.55
CA LEU A 291 -35.94 25.58 -7.17
C LEU A 291 -36.80 26.71 -6.57
N ILE A 292 -38.14 26.64 -6.73
CA ILE A 292 -39.09 27.58 -6.12
C ILE A 292 -38.87 27.74 -4.61
N PRO A 293 -38.70 26.67 -3.81
CA PRO A 293 -38.47 26.83 -2.36
C PRO A 293 -37.20 27.63 -2.04
N ALA A 294 -36.14 27.49 -2.84
CA ALA A 294 -34.91 28.26 -2.67
C ALA A 294 -35.13 29.75 -3.01
N LEU A 295 -35.90 30.04 -4.07
CA LEU A 295 -36.26 31.40 -4.49
C LEU A 295 -37.21 32.09 -3.50
N VAL A 296 -38.15 31.37 -2.91
CA VAL A 296 -39.09 31.89 -1.91
C VAL A 296 -38.37 32.24 -0.59
N ASN A 297 -37.44 31.39 -0.15
CA ASN A 297 -36.63 31.70 1.03
C ASN A 297 -35.71 32.90 0.80
N TYR A 298 -35.22 33.07 -0.43
CA TYR A 298 -34.37 34.18 -0.83
C TYR A 298 -35.13 35.52 -0.93
N SER A 299 -36.35 35.53 -1.46
CA SER A 299 -37.17 36.75 -1.60
C SER A 299 -37.62 37.34 -0.27
N GLN A 300 -37.63 36.56 0.81
CA GLN A 300 -37.97 37.02 2.16
C GLN A 300 -36.83 37.78 2.86
N SER A 301 -35.58 37.73 2.35
CA SER A 301 -34.40 38.16 3.12
C SER A 301 -33.87 39.59 2.90
N ALA A 302 -34.20 40.31 1.82
CA ALA A 302 -34.09 41.79 1.72
C ALA A 302 -34.42 42.28 0.28
N GLY A 303 -35.03 43.46 0.15
CA GLY A 303 -35.62 43.99 -1.10
C GLY A 303 -34.70 44.20 -2.32
N THR A 304 -33.37 44.16 -2.18
CA THR A 304 -32.41 44.19 -3.31
C THR A 304 -32.17 42.82 -3.95
N GLN A 305 -32.58 41.75 -3.29
CA GLN A 305 -32.36 40.36 -3.72
C GLN A 305 -33.45 39.88 -4.69
N ILE A 306 -34.58 40.57 -4.82
CA ILE A 306 -35.71 40.16 -5.67
C ILE A 306 -35.35 40.12 -7.18
N ASN A 307 -34.36 40.91 -7.62
CA ASN A 307 -34.00 41.05 -9.04
C ASN A 307 -33.46 39.76 -9.67
N GLU A 308 -32.68 38.95 -8.94
CA GLU A 308 -32.12 37.71 -9.50
C GLU A 308 -33.18 36.59 -9.57
N ALA A 309 -34.17 36.61 -8.66
CA ALA A 309 -35.30 35.69 -8.73
C ALA A 309 -36.18 35.99 -9.96
N ILE A 310 -36.43 37.28 -10.24
CA ILE A 310 -37.15 37.72 -11.45
C ILE A 310 -36.37 37.33 -12.71
N ARG A 311 -35.06 37.58 -12.75
CA ARG A 311 -34.19 37.23 -13.88
C ARG A 311 -34.22 35.73 -14.21
N TYR A 312 -34.20 34.86 -13.19
CA TYR A 312 -34.33 33.41 -13.41
C TYR A 312 -35.72 33.03 -13.92
N MET A 313 -36.79 33.63 -13.37
CA MET A 313 -38.17 33.37 -13.84
C MET A 313 -38.39 33.85 -15.27
N GLU A 314 -37.85 35.01 -15.66
CA GLU A 314 -37.87 35.49 -17.05
C GLU A 314 -37.20 34.49 -17.99
N PHE A 315 -36.03 33.96 -17.63
CA PHE A 315 -35.36 32.90 -18.39
C PHE A 315 -36.22 31.62 -18.50
N CYS A 316 -36.88 31.21 -17.42
CA CYS A 316 -37.80 30.06 -17.46
C CYS A 316 -38.99 30.29 -18.41
N VAL A 317 -39.52 31.50 -18.47
CA VAL A 317 -40.65 31.86 -19.36
C VAL A 317 -40.19 31.99 -20.82
N GLU A 318 -39.05 32.61 -21.09
CA GLU A 318 -38.57 32.90 -22.46
C GLU A 318 -37.90 31.70 -23.14
N GLU A 319 -37.00 30.99 -22.44
CA GLU A 319 -36.13 29.96 -23.04
C GLU A 319 -36.62 28.52 -22.75
N LEU A 320 -37.21 28.29 -21.58
CA LEU A 320 -37.71 26.97 -21.20
C LEU A 320 -39.15 26.70 -21.70
N LYS A 321 -39.92 27.75 -22.04
CA LYS A 321 -41.35 27.66 -22.43
C LYS A 321 -42.19 26.83 -21.45
N GLU A 322 -41.82 26.84 -20.18
CA GLU A 322 -42.59 26.19 -19.12
C GLU A 322 -43.77 27.12 -18.78
N THR A 323 -44.92 26.85 -19.39
CA THR A 323 -46.16 27.63 -19.20
C THR A 323 -47.06 27.11 -18.08
N GLU A 324 -46.61 26.15 -17.25
CA GLU A 324 -47.42 25.53 -16.18
C GLU A 324 -46.67 25.28 -14.87
#